data_AF-A0A0F7S565-F1
#
_entry.id   AF-A0A0F7S565-F1
#
_cell.length_a   1.000
_cell.length_b   1.000
_cell.length_c   1.000
_cell.angle_alpha   90.00
_cell.angle_beta   90.00
_cell.angle_gamma   90.00
#
_symmetry.space_group_name_H-M   'P 1'
#
loop_
_entity.id
_entity.type
_entity.pdbx_description
1 polymer ?
#
loop_
_entity_poly.entity_id
_entity_poly.type
_entity_poly.pdbx_seq_one_letter_code
_entity_poly.pdbx_strand_id
1 'polypeptide(L)' 'MSKVPAALNPTEEDISLLLAAQTHIGTKNADKQMAPYIYKRRADGIHLLNIGKTWEKIVLAARILAAIENPADI' A
#
# COMPACT_ATOMS: atom_id res chain seq x y z
N MET A 1 -2.40 -0.92 15.36
CA MET A 1 -3.61 -0.22 14.90
C MET A 1 -3.18 1.04 14.21
N SER A 2 -3.63 1.28 12.97
CA SER A 2 -3.29 2.50 12.24
C SER A 2 -3.80 3.72 13.04
N LYS A 3 -3.03 4.81 13.05
CA LYS A 3 -3.38 6.04 13.80
C LYS A 3 -4.40 6.92 13.08
N VAL A 4 -5.12 6.37 12.09
CA VAL A 4 -6.08 7.10 11.26
C VAL A 4 -7.52 6.77 11.66
N PRO A 5 -8.49 7.67 11.38
CA PRO A 5 -9.90 7.39 11.65
C PRO A 5 -10.34 6.06 11.04
N ALA A 6 -11.21 5.33 11.74
CA ALA A 6 -11.70 4.02 11.28
C ALA A 6 -12.40 4.06 9.92
N ALA A 7 -12.94 5.22 9.54
CA ALA A 7 -13.54 5.47 8.23
C ALA A 7 -12.55 5.36 7.05
N LEU A 8 -11.23 5.43 7.32
CA LEU A 8 -10.18 5.29 6.30
C LEU A 8 -9.58 3.88 6.25
N ASN A 9 -10.11 2.92 7.01
CA ASN A 9 -9.71 1.53 6.88
C ASN A 9 -10.19 0.97 5.53
N PRO A 10 -9.43 0.05 4.92
CA PRO A 10 -9.84 -0.57 3.67
C PRO A 10 -11.10 -1.40 3.90
N THR A 11 -12.03 -1.34 2.94
CA THR A 11 -13.16 -2.27 2.89
C THR A 11 -12.72 -3.63 2.34
N GLU A 12 -13.56 -4.65 2.49
CA GLU A 12 -13.29 -5.96 1.88
C GLU A 12 -13.23 -5.89 0.35
N GLU A 13 -14.04 -5.01 -0.25
CA GLU A 13 -14.05 -4.77 -1.69
C GLU A 13 -12.71 -4.18 -2.17
N ASP A 14 -12.18 -3.18 -1.45
CA ASP A 14 -10.87 -2.57 -1.76
C ASP A 14 -9.75 -3.61 -1.75
N ILE A 15 -9.74 -4.48 -0.72
CA ILE A 15 -8.74 -5.55 -0.60
C ILE A 15 -8.89 -6.56 -1.74
N SER A 16 -10.12 -6.93 -2.09
CA SER A 16 -10.40 -7.83 -3.21
C SER A 16 -9.88 -7.27 -4.53
N LEU A 17 -10.14 -5.98 -4.81
CA LEU A 17 -9.66 -5.31 -6.02
C LEU A 17 -8.13 -5.22 -6.06
N LEU A 18 -7.47 -4.92 -4.94
CA LEU A 18 -6.01 -4.89 -4.85
C LEU A 18 -5.36 -6.26 -5.07
N LEU A 19 -6.01 -7.32 -4.60
CA LEU A 19 -5.59 -8.70 -4.82
C LEU A 19 -5.78 -9.09 -6.30
N ALA A 20 -6.94 -8.79 -6.87
CA ALA A 20 -7.26 -9.05 -8.28
C ALA A 20 -6.28 -8.33 -9.23
N ALA A 21 -5.91 -7.09 -8.90
CA ALA A 21 -4.92 -6.31 -9.63
C ALA A 21 -3.46 -6.73 -9.36
N GLN A 22 -3.23 -7.79 -8.56
CA GLN A 22 -1.92 -8.35 -8.27
C GLN A 22 -0.91 -7.37 -7.62
N THR A 23 -1.40 -6.30 -6.98
CA THR A 23 -0.56 -5.25 -6.37
C THR A 23 0.35 -5.73 -5.24
N HIS A 24 -0.01 -6.86 -4.63
CA HIS A 24 0.75 -7.52 -3.56
C HIS A 24 1.94 -8.33 -4.08
N ILE A 25 2.06 -8.53 -5.39
CA ILE A 25 3.15 -9.30 -6.00
C ILE A 25 4.27 -8.32 -6.37
N GLY A 26 5.36 -8.38 -5.62
CA GLY A 26 6.57 -7.59 -5.89
C GLY A 26 7.51 -8.27 -6.88
N THR A 27 8.81 -7.99 -6.76
CA THR A 27 9.85 -8.58 -7.60
C THR A 27 10.86 -9.39 -6.78
N LYS A 28 11.86 -9.99 -7.46
CA LYS A 28 12.93 -10.77 -6.80
C LYS A 28 13.92 -9.91 -6.01
N ASN A 29 14.04 -8.64 -6.37
CA ASN A 29 14.97 -7.70 -5.76
C ASN A 29 14.19 -6.76 -4.83
N ALA A 30 14.80 -6.37 -3.72
CA ALA A 30 14.23 -5.42 -2.80
C ALA A 30 15.31 -4.48 -2.27
N ASP A 31 14.99 -3.18 -2.20
CA ASP A 31 15.80 -2.22 -1.47
C ASP A 31 15.68 -2.49 0.04
N LYS A 32 16.72 -2.19 0.82
CA LYS A 32 16.70 -2.23 2.28
C LYS A 32 15.56 -1.39 2.86
N GLN A 33 15.25 -0.24 2.25
CA GLN A 33 14.15 0.63 2.68
C GLN A 33 12.77 0.00 2.45
N MET A 34 12.66 -0.97 1.54
CA MET A 34 11.41 -1.68 1.26
C MET A 34 11.13 -2.84 2.21
N ALA A 35 12.14 -3.28 2.98
CA ALA A 35 12.01 -4.40 3.92
C ALA A 35 10.79 -4.31 4.87
N PRO A 36 10.41 -3.13 5.41
CA PRO A 36 9.23 -3.03 6.27
C PRO A 36 7.90 -3.32 5.57
N TYR A 37 7.82 -3.20 4.24
CA TYR A 37 6.59 -3.43 3.47
C TYR A 37 6.47 -4.86 2.94
N ILE A 38 7.54 -5.66 3.04
CA ILE A 38 7.55 -7.05 2.61
C ILE A 38 6.89 -7.90 3.70
N TYR A 39 5.89 -8.69 3.30
CA TYR A 39 5.23 -9.65 4.17
C TYR A 39 6.00 -10.97 4.25
N LYS A 40 6.34 -11.55 3.08
CA LYS A 40 7.13 -12.78 2.98
C LYS A 40 7.79 -12.90 1.62
N ARG A 41 8.73 -13.84 1.50
CA ARG A 41 9.34 -14.23 0.22
C ARG A 41 8.83 -15.61 -0.20
N ARG A 42 8.41 -15.76 -1.45
CA ARG A 42 8.01 -17.05 -2.04
C ARG A 42 9.24 -17.88 -2.39
N ALA A 43 9.05 -19.18 -2.63
CA ALA A 43 10.12 -20.11 -3.00
C ALA A 43 10.79 -19.77 -4.35
N ASP A 44 10.07 -19.12 -5.26
CA ASP A 44 10.59 -18.58 -6.53
C ASP A 44 11.44 -17.29 -6.37
N GLY A 45 11.56 -16.80 -5.13
CA GLY A 45 12.33 -15.63 -4.76
C GLY A 45 11.56 -14.31 -4.85
N ILE A 46 10.28 -14.30 -5.25
CA ILE A 46 9.46 -13.09 -5.33
C ILE A 46 9.05 -12.61 -3.93
N HIS A 47 9.14 -11.31 -3.69
CA HIS A 47 8.64 -10.68 -2.47
C HIS A 47 7.15 -10.40 -2.56
N LEU A 48 6.39 -10.86 -1.57
CA LEU A 48 4.98 -10.48 -1.39
C LEU A 48 4.91 -9.27 -0.46
N LEU A 49 4.16 -8.27 -0.87
CA LEU A 49 3.98 -7.02 -0.14
C LEU A 49 2.78 -7.11 0.81
N ASN A 50 2.87 -6.41 1.94
CA ASN A 50 1.77 -6.31 2.90
C ASN A 50 0.74 -5.28 2.44
N ILE A 51 -0.44 -5.76 2.04
CA ILE A 51 -1.54 -4.92 1.54
C ILE A 51 -1.99 -3.88 2.57
N GLY A 52 -2.05 -4.24 3.86
CA GLY A 52 -2.42 -3.29 4.91
C GLY A 52 -1.46 -2.10 4.99
N LYS A 53 -0.15 -2.37 4.88
CA LYS A 53 0.86 -1.29 4.83
C LYS A 53 0.81 -0.50 3.52
N THR A 54 0.49 -1.16 2.40
CA THR A 54 0.26 -0.46 1.13
C THR A 54 -0.91 0.52 1.25
N TRP A 55 -2.02 0.09 1.84
CA TRP A 55 -3.18 0.96 2.08
C TRP A 55 -2.85 2.15 2.97
N GLU A 56 -2.13 1.94 4.08
CA GLU A 56 -1.68 3.02 4.95
C GLU A 56 -0.86 4.09 4.20
N LYS A 57 -0.05 3.68 3.22
CA LYS A 57 0.71 4.61 2.37
C LYS A 57 -0.14 5.32 1.33
N ILE A 58 -1.13 4.64 0.74
CA ILE A 58 -2.09 5.26 -0.17
C ILE A 58 -2.88 6.35 0.56
N VAL A 59 -3.40 6.04 1.75
CA VAL A 59 -4.14 7.03 2.57
C VAL A 59 -3.24 8.19 2.97
N LEU A 60 -1.97 7.94 3.33
CA LEU A 60 -1.02 9.02 3.62
C LEU A 60 -0.80 9.93 2.41
N ALA A 61 -0.60 9.36 1.21
CA ALA A 61 -0.42 10.13 -0.01
C ALA A 61 -1.69 10.93 -0.35
N ALA A 62 -2.87 10.32 -0.29
CA ALA A 62 -4.15 10.99 -0.55
C ALA A 62 -4.36 12.20 0.37
N ARG A 63 -3.97 12.10 1.65
CA ARG A 63 -4.03 13.22 2.60
C ARG A 63 -3.08 14.36 2.26
N ILE A 64 -1.89 14.05 1.74
CA ILE A 64 -0.92 15.06 1.29
C ILE A 64 -1.48 15.79 0.07
N LEU A 65 -2.03 15.04 -0.90
CA LEU A 65 -2.64 15.62 -2.11
C LEU A 65 -3.86 16.48 -1.78
N ALA A 66 -4.73 16.02 -0.88
CA ALA A 66 -5.90 16.78 -0.45
C ALA A 66 -5.57 18.05 0.35
N ALA A 67 -4.33 18.19 0.84
CA ALA A 67 -3.88 19.40 1.54
C ALA A 67 -3.39 20.50 0.57
N ILE A 68 -3.27 20.20 -0.73
CA ILE A 68 -2.88 21.18 -1.75
C ILE A 68 -4.13 21.99 -2.14
N GLU A 69 -4.05 23.31 -2.00
CA GLU A 69 -5.20 24.22 -2.20
C GLU A 69 -5.68 24.25 -3.65
N ASN A 70 -4.73 24.32 -4.59
CA ASN A 70 -5.01 24.33 -6.02
C ASN A 70 -4.73 22.95 -6.63
N PRO A 71 -5.78 22.18 -6.99
CA PRO A 71 -5.59 20.84 -7.53
C PRO A 71 -4.88 20.81 -8.89
N ALA A 72 -4.76 21.94 -9.60
CA ALA A 72 -4.05 22.02 -10.87
C ALA A 72 -2.51 22.03 -10.72
N ASP A 73 -1.99 22.14 -9.50
CA ASP A 73 -0.54 22.15 -9.24
C ASP A 73 0.06 20.74 -9.06
N ILE A 74 -0.71 19.69 -9.39
CA ILE A 74 -0.35 18.26 -9.27
C ILE A 74 -0.48 17.57 -10.63
#